data_AF-A0A7J3U8K3-F1
#
_entry.id   AF-A0A7J3U8K3-F1
#
_cell.length_a   1.000
_cell.length_b   1.000
_cell.length_c   1.000
_cell.angle_alpha   90.00
_cell.angle_beta   90.00
_cell.angle_gamma   90.00
#
_symmetry.space_group_name_H-M   'P 1'
#
loop_
_entity.id
_entity.type
_entity.pdbx_description
1 polymer ?
#
loop_
_entity_poly.entity_id
_entity_poly.type
_entity_poly.pdbx_seq_one_letter_code
_entity_poly.pdbx_strand_id
1 'polypeptide(L)'
;TSYIWNIGHRIRVAVSSSNYPRFLANPNTADGIYKNTTYKVANNTLYFDSKHPSCIILPIVENKMFIQKPKQGRLYIADREITQTFFGNTIILGRITIQPYIPPGKDVTRVEFYVDNVLKHNDTQKPYQWTWDEVVFGKHRIKVKTYYAGGSSEEDKIDAIVFNI
;
A
#
# COMPACT_ATOMS: atom_id res chain seq x y z
N THR A 1 -2.95 -7.91 -13.09
CA THR A 1 -3.37 -6.75 -13.90
C THR A 1 -3.34 -5.50 -13.04
N SER A 2 -3.16 -4.32 -13.62
CA SER A 2 -3.33 -3.02 -12.94
C SER A 2 -4.23 -2.15 -13.81
N TYR A 3 -5.29 -1.58 -13.24
CA TYR A 3 -6.28 -0.78 -13.95
C TYR A 3 -6.67 0.44 -13.14
N ILE A 4 -6.92 1.56 -13.83
CA ILE A 4 -7.55 2.75 -13.29
C ILE A 4 -8.99 2.78 -13.84
N TRP A 5 -9.97 2.84 -12.96
CA TRP A 5 -11.37 3.03 -13.34
C TRP A 5 -11.74 4.51 -13.17
N ASN A 6 -11.84 5.22 -14.28
CA ASN A 6 -12.19 6.63 -14.29
C ASN A 6 -13.68 6.86 -13.99
N ILE A 7 -14.05 8.11 -13.71
CA ILE A 7 -15.44 8.53 -13.54
C ILE A 7 -16.26 8.09 -14.76
N GLY A 8 -17.41 7.46 -14.50
CA GLY A 8 -18.30 6.92 -15.52
C GLY A 8 -18.06 5.45 -15.87
N HIS A 9 -16.89 4.88 -15.51
CA HIS A 9 -16.64 3.44 -15.68
C HIS A 9 -17.38 2.60 -14.63
N ARG A 10 -17.57 1.31 -14.92
CA ARG A 10 -18.13 0.32 -14.00
C ARG A 10 -17.26 -0.94 -13.99
N ILE A 11 -17.14 -1.55 -12.82
CA ILE A 11 -16.55 -2.89 -12.69
C ILE A 11 -17.67 -3.90 -12.96
N ARG A 12 -17.43 -4.84 -13.89
CA ARG A 12 -18.33 -5.95 -14.18
C ARG A 12 -17.64 -7.27 -13.89
N VAL A 13 -18.35 -8.16 -13.20
CA VAL A 13 -17.92 -9.54 -12.96
C VAL A 13 -18.87 -10.46 -13.72
N ALA A 14 -18.32 -11.38 -14.51
CA ALA A 14 -19.06 -12.44 -15.18
C ALA A 14 -18.66 -13.78 -14.54
N VAL A 15 -19.66 -14.54 -14.08
CA VAL A 15 -19.46 -15.85 -13.46
C VAL A 15 -20.10 -16.89 -14.36
N SER A 16 -19.35 -17.95 -14.67
CA SER A 16 -19.78 -19.07 -15.50
C SER A 16 -19.07 -20.33 -15.06
N SER A 17 -19.61 -21.50 -15.40
CA SER A 17 -19.02 -22.82 -15.15
C SER A 17 -18.17 -23.32 -16.32
N SER A 18 -17.90 -22.49 -17.34
CA SER A 18 -17.06 -22.85 -18.47
C SER A 18 -16.34 -21.65 -19.09
N ASN A 19 -15.22 -21.94 -19.77
CA ASN A 19 -14.45 -20.99 -20.57
C ASN A 19 -13.73 -21.75 -21.70
N TYR A 20 -14.51 -22.33 -22.61
CA TYR A 20 -14.02 -23.04 -23.79
C TYR A 20 -13.69 -22.03 -24.92
N PRO A 21 -12.63 -22.22 -25.72
CA PRO A 21 -11.70 -23.36 -25.74
C PRO A 21 -10.51 -23.24 -24.79
N ARG A 22 -10.40 -22.17 -24.00
CA ARG A 22 -9.27 -21.96 -23.08
C ARG A 22 -9.15 -23.09 -22.05
N PHE A 23 -10.27 -23.63 -21.60
CA PHE A 23 -10.36 -24.83 -20.76
C PHE A 23 -11.42 -25.79 -21.32
N LEU A 24 -11.17 -27.09 -21.23
CA LEU A 24 -12.15 -28.13 -21.58
C LEU A 24 -13.36 -28.07 -20.64
N ALA A 25 -14.54 -28.37 -21.18
CA ALA A 25 -15.78 -28.39 -20.39
C ALA A 25 -15.75 -29.50 -19.34
N ASN A 26 -16.18 -29.21 -18.11
CA ASN A 26 -16.36 -30.22 -17.07
C ASN A 26 -17.58 -31.10 -17.44
N PRO A 27 -17.43 -32.44 -17.55
CA PRO A 27 -18.53 -33.36 -17.87
C PRO A 27 -19.59 -33.48 -16.75
N ASN A 28 -19.27 -33.07 -15.52
CA ASN A 28 -20.14 -33.11 -14.34
C ASN A 28 -20.61 -34.54 -13.94
N THR A 29 -19.79 -35.55 -14.19
CA THR A 29 -20.14 -36.96 -13.92
C THR A 29 -19.54 -37.54 -12.63
N ALA A 30 -18.63 -36.79 -11.97
CA ALA A 30 -17.77 -37.24 -10.87
C ALA A 30 -16.73 -38.31 -11.25
N ASP A 31 -16.65 -38.69 -12.53
CA ASP A 31 -15.59 -39.58 -13.02
C ASP A 31 -14.21 -38.92 -12.87
N GLY A 32 -13.18 -39.75 -12.82
CA GLY A 32 -11.80 -39.27 -12.87
C GLY A 32 -11.52 -38.48 -14.16
N ILE A 33 -10.54 -37.58 -14.10
CA ILE A 33 -10.09 -36.78 -15.25
C ILE A 33 -9.79 -37.72 -16.44
N TYR A 34 -10.36 -37.42 -17.61
CA TYR A 34 -10.26 -38.19 -18.87
C TYR A 34 -10.92 -39.58 -18.88
N LYS A 35 -11.70 -39.95 -17.86
CA LYS A 35 -12.42 -41.23 -17.82
C LYS A 35 -13.90 -41.11 -18.16
N ASN A 36 -14.37 -39.89 -18.41
CA ASN A 36 -15.77 -39.63 -18.73
C ASN A 36 -16.09 -40.12 -20.15
N THR A 37 -17.14 -40.92 -20.29
CA THR A 37 -17.72 -41.31 -21.59
C THR A 37 -19.05 -40.62 -21.87
N THR A 38 -19.60 -39.92 -20.87
CA THR A 38 -20.88 -39.21 -20.94
C THR A 38 -20.76 -37.83 -20.28
N TYR A 39 -21.84 -37.05 -20.28
CA TYR A 39 -21.95 -35.79 -19.58
C TYR A 39 -23.28 -35.68 -18.83
N LYS A 40 -23.31 -34.85 -17.79
CA LYS A 40 -24.53 -34.44 -17.09
C LYS A 40 -24.68 -32.92 -17.16
N VAL A 41 -25.89 -32.45 -17.48
CA VAL A 41 -26.20 -31.01 -17.41
C VAL A 41 -26.32 -30.64 -15.93
N ALA A 42 -25.50 -29.68 -15.49
CA ALA A 42 -25.48 -29.21 -14.12
C ALA A 42 -26.31 -27.93 -13.95
N ASN A 43 -27.19 -27.92 -12.95
CA ASN A 43 -27.87 -26.71 -12.49
C ASN A 43 -27.02 -26.04 -11.41
N ASN A 44 -26.24 -25.04 -11.80
CA ASN A 44 -25.36 -24.30 -10.91
C ASN A 44 -26.12 -23.14 -10.23
N THR A 45 -25.78 -22.83 -8.98
CA THR A 45 -26.38 -21.72 -8.22
C THR A 45 -25.28 -20.89 -7.58
N LEU A 46 -25.37 -19.56 -7.70
CA LEU A 46 -24.49 -18.62 -7.02
C LEU A 46 -25.25 -17.98 -5.86
N TYR A 47 -24.78 -18.19 -4.64
CA TYR A 47 -25.30 -17.53 -3.44
C TYR A 47 -24.51 -16.25 -3.15
N PHE A 48 -25.20 -15.18 -2.77
CA PHE A 48 -24.59 -13.87 -2.47
C PHE A 48 -25.34 -13.13 -1.34
N ASP A 49 -25.98 -13.89 -0.45
CA ASP A 49 -26.70 -13.37 0.72
C ASP A 49 -25.75 -13.17 1.93
N SER A 50 -26.29 -12.67 3.05
CA SER A 50 -25.49 -12.40 4.25
C SER A 50 -24.92 -13.64 4.93
N LYS A 51 -25.51 -14.83 4.72
CA LYS A 51 -25.00 -16.11 5.21
C LYS A 51 -23.95 -16.70 4.24
N HIS A 52 -24.01 -16.33 2.96
CA HIS A 52 -23.08 -16.75 1.90
C HIS A 52 -22.52 -15.54 1.13
N PRO A 53 -21.63 -14.74 1.74
CA PRO A 53 -21.21 -13.45 1.21
C PRO A 53 -20.14 -13.60 0.10
N SER A 54 -20.49 -14.27 -1.01
CA SER A 54 -19.62 -14.39 -2.18
C SER A 54 -19.22 -13.00 -2.69
N CYS A 55 -17.91 -12.76 -2.83
CA CYS A 55 -17.39 -11.46 -3.25
C CYS A 55 -16.14 -11.62 -4.12
N ILE A 56 -15.78 -10.53 -4.81
CA ILE A 56 -14.48 -10.37 -5.44
C ILE A 56 -13.63 -9.46 -4.54
N ILE A 57 -12.42 -9.92 -4.19
CA ILE A 57 -11.46 -9.11 -3.44
C ILE A 57 -10.60 -8.37 -4.44
N LEU A 58 -10.71 -7.05 -4.47
CA LEU A 58 -9.89 -6.19 -5.32
C LEU A 58 -8.75 -5.61 -4.49
N PRO A 59 -7.47 -5.73 -4.94
CA PRO A 59 -6.35 -5.06 -4.30
C PRO A 59 -6.37 -3.57 -4.69
N ILE A 60 -7.10 -2.76 -3.91
CA ILE A 60 -7.18 -1.31 -4.12
C ILE A 60 -5.84 -0.69 -3.69
N VAL A 61 -5.20 0.04 -4.60
CA VAL A 61 -4.02 0.86 -4.28
C VAL A 61 -4.50 2.27 -3.93
N GLU A 62 -4.25 2.71 -2.70
CA GLU A 62 -4.58 4.08 -2.29
C GLU A 62 -3.66 5.08 -3.00
N ASN A 63 -4.26 6.12 -3.60
CA ASN A 63 -3.54 7.22 -4.23
C ASN A 63 -3.15 8.30 -3.21
N LYS A 64 -2.50 7.90 -2.12
CA LYS A 64 -2.18 8.73 -0.96
C LYS A 64 -0.67 8.77 -0.71
N MET A 65 -0.16 9.95 -0.34
CA MET A 65 1.22 10.12 0.12
C MET A 65 1.43 9.46 1.49
N PHE A 66 2.59 8.83 1.69
CA PHE A 66 3.01 8.28 2.98
C PHE A 66 4.53 8.39 3.17
N ILE A 67 5.01 8.27 4.40
CA ILE A 67 6.44 8.22 4.72
C ILE A 67 7.00 6.87 4.26
N GLN A 68 7.77 6.87 3.16
CA GLN A 68 8.41 5.68 2.62
C GLN A 68 9.61 5.23 3.47
N LYS A 69 10.33 6.20 4.05
CA LYS A 69 11.45 6.00 4.95
C LYS A 69 11.41 7.07 6.04
N PRO A 70 11.57 6.72 7.33
CA PRO A 70 11.61 5.35 7.87
C PRO A 70 10.25 4.64 7.77
N LYS A 71 10.25 3.31 7.66
CA LYS A 71 9.04 2.47 7.70
C LYS A 71 8.65 2.14 9.13
N GLN A 72 7.35 2.02 9.38
CA GLN A 72 6.82 1.60 10.67
C GLN A 72 7.33 0.20 11.07
N GLY A 73 7.75 0.05 12.32
CA GLY A 73 8.18 -1.24 12.87
C GLY A 73 9.52 -1.75 12.37
N ARG A 74 10.38 -0.87 11.85
CA ARG A 74 11.74 -1.22 11.41
C ARG A 74 12.80 -0.62 12.32
N LEU A 75 13.92 -1.35 12.43
CA LEU A 75 15.17 -0.89 13.02
C LEU A 75 16.05 -0.30 11.91
N TYR A 76 16.51 0.93 12.12
CA TYR A 76 17.49 1.61 11.30
C TYR A 76 18.78 1.85 12.09
N ILE A 77 19.94 1.66 11.45
CA ILE A 77 21.26 2.01 11.99
C ILE A 77 22.01 2.81 10.95
N ALA A 78 22.40 4.05 11.28
CA ALA A 78 23.08 4.99 10.40
C ALA A 78 22.44 5.04 9.00
N ASP A 79 21.13 5.33 8.97
CA ASP A 79 20.29 5.39 7.76
C ASP A 79 20.00 4.05 7.05
N ARG A 80 20.61 2.93 7.46
CA ARG A 80 20.37 1.61 6.87
C ARG A 80 19.21 0.87 7.56
N GLU A 81 18.23 0.41 6.79
CA GLU A 81 17.19 -0.53 7.29
C GLU A 81 17.83 -1.88 7.60
N ILE A 82 17.69 -2.36 8.85
CA ILE A 82 18.31 -3.60 9.32
C ILE A 82 17.29 -4.74 9.37
N THR A 83 16.22 -4.58 10.13
CA THR A 83 15.22 -5.64 10.36
C THR A 83 13.91 -5.08 10.90
N GLN A 84 12.89 -5.94 11.03
CA GLN A 84 11.66 -5.64 11.77
C GLN A 84 11.89 -5.71 13.28
N THR A 85 11.18 -4.88 14.04
CA THR A 85 11.23 -4.88 15.51
C THR A 85 10.15 -5.77 16.11
N PHE A 86 10.40 -6.29 17.31
CA PHE A 86 9.55 -7.32 17.94
C PHE A 86 8.18 -6.79 18.45
N PHE A 87 8.08 -5.49 18.71
CA PHE A 87 6.85 -4.84 19.22
C PHE A 87 6.26 -3.82 18.25
N GLY A 88 6.71 -3.81 16.99
CA GLY A 88 6.20 -2.89 15.96
C GLY A 88 6.66 -1.42 16.10
N ASN A 89 7.51 -1.10 17.08
CA ASN A 89 8.09 0.24 17.23
C ASN A 89 9.14 0.50 16.16
N THR A 90 9.14 1.69 15.57
CA THR A 90 10.25 2.15 14.73
C THR A 90 11.42 2.57 15.61
N ILE A 91 12.62 2.04 15.39
CA ILE A 91 13.83 2.37 16.16
C ILE A 91 14.89 2.89 15.21
N ILE A 92 15.50 4.01 15.55
CA ILE A 92 16.49 4.70 14.71
C ILE A 92 17.74 4.94 15.56
N LEU A 93 18.86 4.35 15.16
CA LEU A 93 20.17 4.58 15.78
C LEU A 93 21.03 5.39 14.81
N GLY A 94 21.41 6.60 15.18
CA GLY A 94 22.13 7.54 14.31
C GLY A 94 21.22 8.36 13.39
N ARG A 95 21.83 9.05 12.42
CA ARG A 95 21.13 9.81 11.37
C ARG A 95 20.14 8.96 10.56
N ILE A 96 19.12 9.62 10.01
CA ILE A 96 18.11 8.99 9.14
C ILE A 96 17.66 9.95 8.03
N THR A 97 17.58 9.45 6.81
CA THR A 97 16.90 10.11 5.70
C THR A 97 15.41 9.84 5.76
N ILE A 98 14.63 10.90 5.87
CA ILE A 98 13.18 10.89 5.80
C ILE A 98 12.79 11.16 4.35
N GLN A 99 12.03 10.23 3.78
CA GLN A 99 11.63 10.25 2.37
C GLN A 99 10.16 9.87 2.26
N PRO A 100 9.29 10.71 1.69
CA PRO A 100 7.93 10.33 1.34
C PRO A 100 7.87 9.54 0.04
N TYR A 101 6.89 8.65 -0.05
CA TYR A 101 6.38 8.16 -1.32
C TYR A 101 5.27 9.09 -1.80
N ILE A 102 5.45 9.64 -2.99
CA ILE A 102 4.46 10.49 -3.64
C ILE A 102 3.88 9.72 -4.84
N PRO A 103 2.57 9.45 -4.85
CA PRO A 103 1.95 8.76 -5.97
C PRO A 103 2.12 9.51 -7.31
N PRO A 104 2.20 8.79 -8.44
CA PRO A 104 2.29 9.40 -9.76
C PRO A 104 1.08 10.28 -10.05
N GLY A 105 1.28 11.33 -10.85
CA GLY A 105 0.23 12.27 -11.24
C GLY A 105 -0.10 13.33 -10.19
N LYS A 106 0.54 13.30 -9.01
CA LYS A 106 0.45 14.39 -8.03
C LYS A 106 1.41 15.52 -8.38
N ASP A 107 0.88 16.74 -8.49
CA ASP A 107 1.67 17.95 -8.75
C ASP A 107 2.06 18.63 -7.42
N VAL A 108 3.23 18.26 -6.90
CA VAL A 108 3.75 18.70 -5.59
C VAL A 108 4.58 19.95 -5.75
N THR A 109 4.25 20.98 -4.96
CA THR A 109 4.97 22.26 -4.93
C THR A 109 6.07 22.28 -3.88
N ARG A 110 5.82 21.66 -2.72
CA ARG A 110 6.82 21.49 -1.66
C ARG A 110 6.48 20.38 -0.68
N VAL A 111 7.50 19.92 0.03
CA VAL A 111 7.41 18.96 1.12
C VAL A 111 8.05 19.56 2.36
N GLU A 112 7.29 19.58 3.46
CA GLU A 112 7.77 20.04 4.75
C GLU A 112 7.97 18.85 5.70
N PHE A 113 9.13 18.83 6.36
CA PHE A 113 9.53 17.81 7.31
C PHE A 113 9.54 18.39 8.72
N TYR A 114 8.89 17.68 9.64
CA TYR A 114 8.71 18.11 11.02
C TYR A 114 9.17 17.03 11.98
N VAL A 115 9.72 17.45 13.12
CA VAL A 115 9.97 16.62 14.29
C VAL A 115 9.27 17.26 15.47
N ASP A 116 8.40 16.52 16.15
CA ASP A 116 7.61 16.99 17.30
C ASP A 116 6.86 18.30 17.03
N ASN A 117 6.27 18.37 15.83
CA ASN A 117 5.58 19.55 15.28
C ASN A 117 6.45 20.79 15.01
N VAL A 118 7.76 20.72 15.22
CA VAL A 118 8.71 21.77 14.82
C VAL A 118 9.13 21.54 13.37
N LEU A 119 9.02 22.57 12.53
CA LEU A 119 9.48 22.52 11.13
C LEU A 119 11.01 22.42 11.10
N LYS A 120 11.52 21.40 10.42
CA LYS A 120 12.97 21.14 10.30
C LYS A 120 13.50 21.38 8.91
N HIS A 121 12.73 21.06 7.88
CA HIS A 121 13.14 21.24 6.50
C HIS A 121 11.96 21.51 5.58
N ASN A 122 12.20 22.32 4.54
CA ASN A 122 11.25 22.59 3.46
C ASN A 122 11.98 22.32 2.15
N ASP A 123 11.51 21.31 1.43
CA ASP A 123 12.08 20.85 0.18
C ASP A 123 11.14 21.14 -0.99
N THR A 124 11.64 21.88 -1.97
CA THR A 124 10.92 22.24 -3.20
C THR A 124 11.43 21.48 -4.41
N GLN A 125 12.49 20.68 -4.26
CA GLN A 125 13.16 20.00 -5.37
C GLN A 125 13.05 18.48 -5.24
N LYS A 126 12.87 17.81 -6.38
CA LYS A 126 12.89 16.34 -6.42
C LYS A 126 14.34 15.83 -6.47
N PRO A 127 14.66 14.67 -5.86
CA PRO A 127 13.80 13.84 -5.02
C PRO A 127 13.56 14.47 -3.64
N TYR A 128 12.30 14.57 -3.21
CA TYR A 128 11.99 15.19 -1.92
C TYR A 128 12.51 14.34 -0.78
N GLN A 129 13.48 14.84 -0.02
CA GLN A 129 14.08 14.11 1.08
C GLN A 129 14.79 15.03 2.05
N TRP A 130 14.85 14.62 3.30
CA TRP A 130 15.61 15.33 4.32
C TRP A 130 16.39 14.36 5.19
N THR A 131 17.69 14.60 5.38
CA THR A 131 18.49 13.84 6.33
C THR A 131 18.47 14.52 7.68
N TRP A 132 17.89 13.83 8.66
CA TRP A 132 17.87 14.24 10.05
C TRP A 132 19.08 13.66 10.78
N ASP A 133 19.92 14.55 11.30
CA ASP A 133 21.19 14.21 11.97
C ASP A 133 21.43 15.09 13.21
N GLU A 134 20.35 15.45 13.92
CA GLU A 134 20.45 16.20 15.17
C GLU A 134 20.70 15.25 16.35
N VAL A 135 21.44 15.71 17.36
CA VAL A 135 21.63 14.95 18.61
C VAL A 135 20.31 14.96 19.38
N VAL A 136 19.64 13.80 19.42
CA VAL A 136 18.34 13.61 20.06
C VAL A 136 18.22 12.21 20.65
N PHE A 137 17.41 12.09 21.69
CA PHE A 137 17.17 10.82 22.37
C PHE A 137 15.71 10.69 22.80
N GLY A 138 15.14 9.52 22.57
CA GLY A 138 13.83 9.14 23.08
C GLY A 138 12.77 9.07 21.99
N LYS A 139 11.50 9.22 22.38
CA LYS A 139 10.36 9.13 21.46
C LYS A 139 10.18 10.47 20.74
N HIS A 140 10.15 10.41 19.42
CA HIS A 140 9.89 11.56 18.56
C HIS A 140 8.83 11.20 17.52
N ARG A 141 8.02 12.20 17.16
CA ARG A 141 7.05 12.10 16.07
C ARG A 141 7.60 12.80 14.84
N ILE A 142 7.92 12.02 13.81
CA ILE A 142 8.27 12.54 12.48
C ILE A 142 6.97 12.75 11.71
N LYS A 143 6.81 13.93 11.10
CA LYS A 143 5.66 14.26 10.25
C LYS A 143 6.17 14.81 8.92
N VAL A 144 5.63 14.29 7.83
CA VAL A 144 5.86 14.82 6.49
C VAL A 144 4.55 15.41 5.97
N LYS A 145 4.61 16.61 5.40
CA LYS A 145 3.45 17.28 4.81
C LYS A 145 3.77 17.74 3.40
N THR A 146 2.99 17.28 2.43
CA THR A 146 3.14 17.63 1.02
C THR A 146 2.06 18.62 0.60
N TYR A 147 2.47 19.66 -0.11
CA TYR A 147 1.58 20.68 -0.66
C TYR A 147 1.49 20.52 -2.18
N TYR A 148 0.29 20.69 -2.72
CA TYR A 148 0.01 20.49 -4.13
C TYR A 148 -0.35 21.81 -4.83
N ALA A 149 -0.14 21.90 -6.14
CA ALA A 149 -0.42 23.11 -6.91
C ALA A 149 -1.89 23.57 -6.83
N GLY A 150 -2.83 22.61 -6.66
CA GLY A 150 -4.26 22.87 -6.45
C GLY A 150 -4.64 23.39 -5.05
N GLY A 151 -3.67 23.71 -4.20
CA GLY A 151 -3.90 24.24 -2.84
C GLY A 151 -4.21 23.19 -1.77
N SER A 152 -4.44 21.93 -2.15
CA SER A 152 -4.59 20.82 -1.21
C SER A 152 -3.25 20.47 -0.54
N SER A 153 -3.32 19.79 0.61
CA SER A 153 -2.16 19.18 1.26
C SER A 153 -2.50 17.80 1.83
N GLU A 154 -1.49 16.94 1.89
CA GLU A 154 -1.56 15.62 2.54
C GLU A 154 -0.44 15.53 3.57
N GLU A 155 -0.66 14.78 4.64
CA GLU A 155 0.36 14.53 5.65
C GLU A 155 0.36 13.08 6.09
N ASP A 156 1.53 12.62 6.54
CA ASP A 156 1.71 11.33 7.17
C ASP A 156 2.68 11.46 8.36
N LYS A 157 2.56 10.54 9.32
CA LYS A 157 3.27 10.62 10.62
C LYS A 157 3.77 9.25 11.02
N ILE A 158 4.96 9.23 11.62
CA ILE A 158 5.55 8.04 12.21
C ILE A 158 6.16 8.38 13.57
N ASP A 159 5.81 7.59 14.57
CA ASP A 159 6.45 7.64 15.88
C ASP A 159 7.68 6.72 15.86
N ALA A 160 8.81 7.24 16.32
CA ALA A 160 10.07 6.50 16.38
C ALA A 160 10.79 6.75 17.72
N ILE A 161 11.50 5.73 18.17
CA ILE A 161 12.48 5.86 19.25
C ILE A 161 13.83 6.12 18.60
N VAL A 162 14.40 7.29 18.85
CA VAL A 162 15.63 7.76 18.21
C VAL A 162 16.75 7.82 19.24
N PHE A 163 17.93 7.37 18.83
CA PHE A 163 19.18 7.48 19.58
C PHE A 163 20.25 7.99 18.62
N ASN A 164 20.39 9.31 18.52
CA ASN A 164 21.47 9.95 17.77
C ASN A 164 22.34 10.72 18.75
N ILE A 165 23.54 10.21 19.01
CA ILE A 165 24.49 10.69 20.02
C ILE A 165 25.87 10.86 19.42
#